data_AF-A0A353LVX4-F1
#
_entry.id   AF-A0A353LVX4-F1
#
_cell.length_a   1.000
_cell.length_b   1.000
_cell.length_c   1.000
_cell.angle_alpha   90.00
_cell.angle_beta   90.00
_cell.angle_gamma   90.00
#
_symmetry.space_group_name_H-M   'P 1'
#
loop_
_entity.id
_entity.type
_entity.pdbx_description
1 polymer ?
#
loop_
_entity_poly.entity_id
_entity_poly.type
_entity_poly.pdbx_seq_one_letter_code
_entity_poly.pdbx_strand_id
1 'polypeptide(L)'
;MAHRLKGIPVMPGLGFGHAVVSKPTPSPEIDGRIPPGDVDRELAKFRGAVDDACRSLERIRIEAAKRAGDQEAGIFDAQLLMLQDPSLLDLVELKIRRDLRSAAAASRLACEENAAILSALQDAYFAARAQDVLDIGDRLVRCLTDGPWQDPGDFPERSVLVTNDLAPSDVITLDPQNVRAVLLAQGGATSHAAILLKAIGIPTLMGIGAQIEKIAQGDLVFVDANVGEVRVNPDDETALELKGGFEAFQEEKQMLAALKDLPGETLDGAKVELLCNIGNAEETKYAKDVGAEGIGLFRTEFLFLHRQAAPSEDAQFIVYKQVLSAMDPHPVTIRTLDAGGDKPIPYVYLADEVNPFLGVRAIRLCLQEQTLFRTQLRALLRASIYGNLQIMFPMVAVIEELRQAKAILASVREELLAEGCKVAEAIPIGMMIETPAA
;
A
#
# COMPACT_ATOMS: atom_id res chain seq x y z
N MET A 1 7.62 -34.41 -12.06
CA MET A 1 6.47 -34.39 -12.99
C MET A 1 6.03 -32.95 -13.14
N ALA A 2 5.72 -32.49 -14.34
CA ALA A 2 5.24 -31.12 -14.53
C ALA A 2 3.90 -30.94 -13.81
N HIS A 3 3.80 -29.88 -12.99
CA HIS A 3 2.58 -29.56 -12.26
C HIS A 3 2.12 -28.14 -12.58
N ARG A 4 0.81 -27.96 -12.73
CA ARG A 4 0.17 -26.66 -12.85
C ARG A 4 -0.57 -26.34 -11.56
N LEU A 5 -0.30 -25.18 -11.00
CA LEU A 5 -0.95 -24.67 -9.80
C LEU A 5 -1.70 -23.38 -10.15
N LYS A 6 -2.70 -23.05 -9.34
CA LYS A 6 -3.43 -21.79 -9.44
C LYS A 6 -3.33 -21.02 -8.14
N GLY A 7 -3.24 -19.70 -8.25
CA GLY A 7 -3.29 -18.77 -7.14
C GLY A 7 -4.10 -17.53 -7.51
N ILE A 8 -4.31 -16.67 -6.52
CA ILE A 8 -4.98 -15.39 -6.66
C ILE A 8 -3.93 -14.35 -7.10
N PRO A 9 -4.11 -13.71 -8.26
CA PRO A 9 -3.30 -12.56 -8.68
C PRO A 9 -3.32 -11.44 -7.64
N VAL A 10 -2.14 -11.05 -7.16
CA VAL A 10 -1.98 -9.89 -6.28
C VAL A 10 -1.20 -8.78 -6.96
N MET A 11 -0.03 -9.11 -7.51
CA MET A 11 0.78 -8.19 -8.31
C MET A 11 1.00 -8.82 -9.68
N PRO A 12 0.43 -8.26 -10.77
CA PRO A 12 0.57 -8.80 -12.12
C PRO A 12 2.02 -8.81 -12.62
N GLY A 13 2.29 -9.64 -13.62
CA GLY A 13 3.59 -9.78 -14.25
C GLY A 13 4.03 -11.23 -14.42
N LEU A 14 5.19 -11.41 -15.05
CA LEU A 14 5.79 -12.73 -15.27
C LEU A 14 7.03 -12.91 -14.41
N GLY A 15 7.20 -14.12 -13.86
CA GLY A 15 8.40 -14.54 -13.14
C GLY A 15 8.91 -15.87 -13.69
N PHE A 16 10.23 -15.99 -13.83
CA PHE A 16 10.86 -17.24 -14.25
C PHE A 16 12.18 -17.42 -13.50
N GLY A 17 12.36 -18.57 -12.86
CA GLY A 17 13.50 -18.78 -11.97
C GLY A 17 13.46 -20.07 -11.19
N HIS A 18 14.39 -20.22 -10.25
CA HIS A 18 14.46 -21.39 -9.37
C HIS A 18 13.71 -21.13 -8.06
N ALA A 19 12.95 -22.12 -7.61
CA ALA A 19 12.21 -22.04 -6.35
C ALA A 19 13.17 -21.98 -5.17
N VAL A 20 13.01 -20.95 -4.34
CA VAL A 20 13.58 -20.90 -3.00
C VAL A 20 12.44 -21.05 -2.01
N VAL A 21 12.36 -22.23 -1.42
CA VAL A 21 11.32 -22.60 -0.47
C VAL A 21 11.75 -22.14 0.91
N SER A 22 11.21 -21.01 1.34
CA SER A 22 11.33 -20.56 2.72
C SER A 22 10.32 -21.33 3.56
N LYS A 23 10.84 -22.23 4.41
CA LYS A 23 10.03 -22.90 5.44
C LYS A 23 10.14 -22.11 6.73
N PRO A 24 9.08 -22.02 7.55
CA PRO A 24 9.19 -21.50 8.90
C PRO A 24 10.34 -22.23 9.60
N THR A 25 11.29 -21.48 10.16
CA THR A 25 12.38 -22.06 10.95
C THR A 25 11.78 -22.95 12.01
N PRO A 26 12.27 -24.20 12.21
CA PRO A 26 11.85 -24.98 13.35
C PRO A 26 12.12 -24.14 14.61
N SER A 27 11.05 -23.88 15.37
CA SER A 27 11.13 -23.12 16.62
C SER A 27 12.21 -23.75 17.51
N PRO A 28 13.03 -22.95 18.23
CA PRO A 28 13.96 -23.51 19.20
C PRO A 28 13.21 -24.44 20.16
N GLU A 29 13.87 -25.51 20.65
CA GLU A 29 13.22 -26.51 21.51
C GLU A 29 12.41 -25.83 22.62
N ILE A 30 11.09 -26.03 22.57
CA ILE A 30 10.08 -25.35 23.38
C ILE A 30 10.32 -25.54 24.88
N ASP A 31 11.06 -26.58 25.28
CA ASP A 31 11.31 -26.81 26.70
C ASP A 31 12.30 -25.79 27.29
N GLY A 32 13.32 -25.35 26.52
CA GLY A 32 14.14 -24.15 26.81
C GLY A 32 14.55 -23.88 28.27
N ARG A 33 14.65 -24.90 29.13
CA ARG A 33 14.87 -24.69 30.57
C ARG A 33 16.32 -24.28 30.81
N ILE A 34 16.51 -23.32 31.70
CA ILE A 34 17.83 -22.83 32.08
C ILE A 34 18.14 -23.16 33.55
N PRO A 35 19.41 -23.36 33.91
CA PRO A 35 19.83 -23.41 35.31
C PRO A 35 19.53 -22.06 36.01
N PRO A 36 19.20 -22.05 37.31
CA PRO A 36 18.99 -20.81 38.06
C PRO A 36 20.17 -19.82 38.01
N GLY A 37 21.41 -20.33 37.86
CA GLY A 37 22.61 -19.50 37.73
C GLY A 37 22.74 -18.76 36.39
N ASP A 38 21.94 -19.12 35.38
CA ASP A 38 21.98 -18.51 34.05
C ASP A 38 20.96 -17.38 33.86
N VAL A 39 20.11 -17.10 34.86
CA VAL A 39 19.02 -16.10 34.79
C VAL A 39 19.54 -14.72 34.37
N ASP A 40 20.59 -14.22 35.02
CA ASP A 40 21.14 -12.89 34.70
C ASP A 40 21.73 -12.82 33.29
N ARG A 41 22.33 -13.92 32.81
CA ARG A 41 22.85 -14.03 31.44
C ARG A 41 21.71 -13.98 30.42
N GLU A 42 20.63 -14.72 30.67
CA GLU A 42 19.48 -14.75 29.75
C GLU A 42 18.68 -13.44 29.77
N LEU A 43 18.58 -12.76 30.91
CA LEU A 43 18.03 -11.40 30.97
C LEU A 43 18.86 -10.40 30.16
N ALA A 44 20.19 -10.48 30.25
CA ALA A 44 21.08 -9.63 29.45
C ALA A 44 20.94 -9.90 27.95
N LYS A 45 20.87 -11.18 27.54
CA LYS A 45 20.59 -11.58 26.15
C LYS A 45 19.25 -11.04 25.66
N PHE A 46 18.19 -11.20 26.46
CA PHE A 46 16.85 -10.70 26.13
C PHE A 46 16.85 -9.20 25.87
N ARG A 47 17.45 -8.41 26.76
CA ARG A 47 17.52 -6.95 26.61
C ARG A 47 18.31 -6.54 25.35
N GLY A 48 19.45 -7.19 25.10
CA GLY A 48 20.21 -6.97 23.87
C GLY A 48 19.40 -7.30 22.61
N ALA A 49 18.64 -8.41 22.63
CA ALA A 49 17.78 -8.79 21.52
C ALA A 49 16.61 -7.82 21.29
N VAL A 50 16.04 -7.24 22.36
CA VAL A 50 15.03 -6.17 22.23
C VAL A 50 15.64 -4.95 21.54
N ASP A 51 16.85 -4.52 21.94
CA ASP A 51 17.55 -3.39 21.30
C ASP A 51 17.91 -3.67 19.83
N ASP A 52 18.33 -4.89 19.50
CA ASP A 52 18.60 -5.33 18.13
C ASP A 52 17.30 -5.38 17.29
N ALA A 53 16.22 -5.90 17.86
CA ALA A 53 14.92 -5.97 17.21
C ALA A 53 14.35 -4.57 16.94
N CYS A 54 14.49 -3.62 17.89
CA CYS A 54 14.09 -2.22 17.70
C CYS A 54 14.86 -1.58 16.55
N ARG A 55 16.19 -1.68 16.55
CA ARG A 55 17.04 -1.14 15.49
C ARG A 55 16.72 -1.75 14.13
N SER A 56 16.40 -3.04 14.09
CA SER A 56 15.99 -3.73 12.87
C SER A 56 14.65 -3.20 12.35
N LEU A 57 13.63 -3.07 13.22
CA LEU A 57 12.32 -2.54 12.85
C LEU A 57 12.39 -1.08 12.40
N GLU A 58 13.21 -0.24 13.03
CA GLU A 58 13.44 1.14 12.60
C GLU A 58 14.03 1.21 11.18
N ARG A 59 14.98 0.34 10.84
CA ARG A 59 15.53 0.25 9.48
C ARG A 59 14.47 -0.19 8.48
N ILE A 60 13.69 -1.21 8.82
CA ILE A 60 12.61 -1.72 7.98
C ILE A 60 11.55 -0.64 7.76
N ARG A 61 11.18 0.12 8.79
CA ARG A 61 10.27 1.27 8.70
C ARG A 61 10.77 2.31 7.71
N ILE A 62 12.06 2.69 7.80
CA ILE A 62 12.66 3.66 6.87
C ILE A 62 12.61 3.16 5.43
N GLU A 63 12.94 1.90 5.19
CA GLU A 63 12.88 1.31 3.85
C GLU A 63 11.44 1.16 3.34
N ALA A 64 10.50 0.78 4.21
CA ALA A 64 9.08 0.74 3.90
C ALA A 64 8.55 2.12 3.50
N ALA A 65 8.92 3.18 4.22
CA ALA A 65 8.53 4.55 3.91
C ALA A 65 9.04 4.98 2.52
N LYS A 66 10.29 4.60 2.18
CA LYS A 66 10.86 4.87 0.84
C LYS A 66 10.14 4.11 -0.27
N ARG A 67 9.81 2.84 -0.05
CA ARG A 67 9.27 1.93 -1.08
C ARG A 67 7.76 2.06 -1.23
N ALA A 68 7.02 2.04 -0.13
CA ALA A 68 5.56 1.98 -0.08
C ALA A 68 4.89 3.25 0.48
N GLY A 69 5.64 4.19 1.06
CA GLY A 69 5.13 5.43 1.63
C GLY A 69 4.94 5.39 3.14
N ASP A 70 4.83 6.57 3.76
CA ASP A 70 4.77 6.71 5.23
C ASP A 70 3.53 6.06 5.85
N GLN A 71 2.40 6.04 5.12
CA GLN A 71 1.17 5.39 5.60
C GLN A 71 1.36 3.88 5.80
N GLU A 72 1.93 3.20 4.81
CA GLU A 72 2.22 1.76 4.88
C GLU A 72 3.35 1.46 5.87
N ALA A 73 4.32 2.38 6.02
CA ALA A 73 5.36 2.25 7.04
C ALA A 73 4.83 2.34 8.48
N GLY A 74 3.66 2.96 8.68
CA GLY A 74 3.03 3.12 10.00
C GLY A 74 2.71 1.80 10.71
N ILE A 75 2.64 0.67 10.00
CA ILE A 75 2.51 -0.65 10.63
C ILE A 75 3.71 -0.97 11.53
N PHE A 76 4.92 -0.55 11.13
CA PHE A 76 6.14 -0.80 11.88
C PHE A 76 6.25 0.12 13.10
N ASP A 77 5.62 1.30 13.07
CA ASP A 77 5.50 2.17 14.25
C ASP A 77 4.67 1.49 15.34
N ALA A 78 3.59 0.80 14.97
CA ALA A 78 2.81 0.02 15.92
C ALA A 78 3.59 -1.18 16.47
N GLN A 79 4.34 -1.89 15.63
CA GLN A 79 5.19 -3.00 16.07
C GLN A 79 6.31 -2.53 17.02
N LEU A 80 6.91 -1.37 16.78
CA LEU A 80 7.88 -0.75 17.68
C LEU A 80 7.27 -0.44 19.05
N LEU A 81 6.07 0.15 19.08
CA LEU A 81 5.35 0.42 20.34
C LEU A 81 5.04 -0.86 21.12
N MET A 82 4.63 -1.93 20.44
CA MET A 82 4.37 -3.23 21.07
C MET A 82 5.65 -3.89 21.61
N LEU A 83 6.76 -3.83 20.86
CA LEU A 83 8.05 -4.38 21.28
C LEU A 83 8.62 -3.66 22.51
N GLN A 84 8.27 -2.37 22.67
CA GLN A 84 8.68 -1.55 23.80
C GLN A 84 7.65 -1.52 24.94
N ASP A 85 6.55 -2.27 24.84
CA ASP A 85 5.50 -2.30 25.86
C ASP A 85 6.04 -2.91 27.17
N PRO A 86 6.04 -2.15 28.29
CA PRO A 86 6.53 -2.64 29.57
C PRO A 86 5.83 -3.93 30.03
N SER A 87 4.56 -4.12 29.73
CA SER A 87 3.80 -5.31 30.12
C SER A 87 4.29 -6.58 29.42
N LEU A 88 4.66 -6.48 28.13
CA LEU A 88 5.24 -7.58 27.38
C LEU A 88 6.66 -7.89 27.92
N LEU A 89 7.47 -6.85 28.09
CA LEU A 89 8.85 -6.99 28.60
C LEU A 89 8.88 -7.62 30.00
N ASP A 90 8.01 -7.16 30.90
CA ASP A 90 7.87 -7.68 32.27
C ASP A 90 7.40 -9.15 32.25
N LEU A 91 6.49 -9.50 31.36
CA LEU A 91 6.01 -10.88 31.21
C LEU A 91 7.15 -11.82 30.76
N VAL A 92 7.99 -11.39 29.83
CA VAL A 92 9.17 -12.15 29.40
C VAL A 92 10.17 -12.28 30.56
N GLU A 93 10.50 -11.18 31.24
CA GLU A 93 11.41 -11.22 32.40
C GLU A 93 10.89 -12.15 33.51
N LEU A 94 9.58 -12.16 33.75
CA LEU A 94 8.93 -13.04 34.72
C LEU A 94 9.12 -14.52 34.35
N LYS A 95 8.90 -14.88 33.08
CA LYS A 95 9.10 -16.26 32.59
C LYS A 95 10.57 -16.71 32.68
N ILE A 96 11.53 -15.80 32.45
CA ILE A 96 12.96 -16.10 32.63
C ILE A 96 13.28 -16.33 34.11
N ARG A 97 12.85 -15.43 35.00
CA ARG A 97 13.20 -15.47 36.43
C ARG A 97 12.49 -16.56 37.22
N ARG A 98 11.19 -16.76 36.97
CA ARG A 98 10.32 -17.65 37.78
C ARG A 98 10.18 -19.04 37.16
N ASP A 99 9.96 -19.10 35.85
CA ASP A 99 9.71 -20.36 35.15
C ASP A 99 11.00 -20.98 34.61
N LEU A 100 12.14 -20.30 34.81
CA LEU A 100 13.48 -20.71 34.40
C LEU A 100 13.51 -21.09 32.91
N ARG A 101 12.92 -20.24 32.08
CA ARG A 101 12.95 -20.37 30.62
C ARG A 101 14.10 -19.53 30.04
N SER A 102 14.68 -20.01 28.94
CA SER A 102 15.63 -19.25 28.13
C SER A 102 14.97 -18.00 27.57
N ALA A 103 15.78 -17.00 27.19
CA ALA A 103 15.25 -15.77 26.61
C ALA A 103 14.36 -16.05 25.39
N ALA A 104 14.78 -16.94 24.48
CA ALA A 104 14.03 -17.26 23.27
C ALA A 104 12.68 -17.94 23.57
N ALA A 105 12.66 -18.90 24.49
CA ALA A 105 11.41 -19.59 24.88
C ALA A 105 10.47 -18.64 25.63
N ALA A 106 11.00 -17.81 26.53
CA ALA A 106 10.23 -16.83 27.28
C ALA A 106 9.59 -15.77 26.37
N SER A 107 10.35 -15.22 25.42
CA SER A 107 9.83 -14.26 24.43
C SER A 107 8.69 -14.85 23.60
N ARG A 108 8.86 -16.07 23.07
CA ARG A 108 7.83 -16.76 22.28
C ARG A 108 6.56 -16.97 23.10
N LEU A 109 6.67 -17.56 24.28
CA LEU A 109 5.52 -17.86 25.15
C LEU A 109 4.76 -16.59 25.55
N ALA A 110 5.47 -15.50 25.88
CA ALA A 110 4.84 -14.24 26.23
C ALA A 110 4.09 -13.61 25.05
N CYS A 111 4.65 -13.69 23.84
CA CYS A 111 3.99 -13.19 22.63
C CYS A 111 2.78 -14.05 22.25
N GLU A 112 2.89 -15.38 22.33
CA GLU A 112 1.78 -16.31 22.09
C GLU A 112 0.62 -16.10 23.08
N GLU A 113 0.92 -15.88 24.37
CA GLU A 113 -0.09 -15.57 25.39
C GLU A 113 -0.82 -14.25 25.09
N ASN A 114 -0.08 -13.19 24.75
CA ASN A 114 -0.70 -11.91 24.38
C ASN A 114 -1.51 -11.99 23.09
N ALA A 115 -1.00 -12.69 22.07
CA ALA A 115 -1.72 -12.92 20.81
C ALA A 115 -3.01 -13.72 21.03
N ALA A 116 -3.00 -14.70 21.94
CA ALA A 116 -4.19 -15.46 22.30
C ALA A 116 -5.27 -14.58 22.99
N ILE A 117 -4.86 -13.68 23.88
CA ILE A 117 -5.77 -12.71 24.53
C ILE A 117 -6.41 -11.80 23.48
N LEU A 118 -5.61 -11.23 22.57
CA LEU A 118 -6.11 -10.36 21.50
C LEU A 118 -7.06 -11.10 20.55
N SER A 119 -6.71 -12.33 20.17
CA SER A 119 -7.54 -13.16 19.29
C SER A 119 -8.89 -13.54 19.92
N ALA A 120 -8.95 -13.67 21.24
CA ALA A 120 -10.17 -14.00 21.96
C ALA A 120 -11.23 -12.88 21.92
N LEU A 121 -10.85 -11.65 21.57
CA LEU A 121 -11.78 -10.51 21.46
C LEU A 121 -12.67 -10.55 20.20
N GLN A 122 -12.43 -11.49 19.27
CA GLN A 122 -13.23 -11.75 18.05
C GLN A 122 -13.54 -10.52 17.19
N ASP A 123 -12.63 -9.54 17.18
CA ASP A 123 -12.71 -8.34 16.34
C ASP A 123 -11.60 -8.38 15.28
N ALA A 124 -11.90 -7.96 14.04
CA ALA A 124 -10.95 -7.98 12.93
C ALA A 124 -9.71 -7.11 13.19
N TYR A 125 -9.87 -5.98 13.90
CA TYR A 125 -8.76 -5.12 14.30
C TYR A 125 -7.84 -5.84 15.30
N PHE A 126 -8.40 -6.48 16.33
CA PHE A 126 -7.59 -7.21 17.33
C PHE A 126 -6.98 -8.49 16.77
N ALA A 127 -7.62 -9.15 15.81
CA ALA A 127 -7.03 -10.29 15.10
C ALA A 127 -5.77 -9.88 14.31
N ALA A 128 -5.80 -8.73 13.62
CA ALA A 128 -4.61 -8.20 12.97
C ALA A 128 -3.50 -7.87 13.97
N ARG A 129 -3.83 -7.29 15.13
CA ARG A 129 -2.86 -7.03 16.21
C ARG A 129 -2.27 -8.29 16.83
N ALA A 130 -3.04 -9.36 16.95
CA ALA A 130 -2.52 -10.63 17.42
C ALA A 130 -1.41 -11.16 16.50
N GLN A 131 -1.59 -11.02 15.18
CA GLN A 131 -0.57 -11.40 14.21
C GLN A 131 0.69 -10.51 14.31
N ASP A 132 0.52 -9.21 14.53
CA ASP A 132 1.65 -8.29 14.77
C ASP A 132 2.49 -8.72 15.98
N VAL A 133 1.83 -9.15 17.08
CA VAL A 133 2.51 -9.64 18.29
C VAL A 133 3.27 -10.94 18.03
N LEU A 134 2.72 -11.85 17.22
CA LEU A 134 3.42 -13.08 16.83
C LEU A 134 4.66 -12.79 15.98
N ASP A 135 4.58 -11.85 15.04
CA ASP A 135 5.73 -11.39 14.22
C ASP A 135 6.85 -10.82 15.11
N ILE A 136 6.49 -10.02 16.11
CA ILE A 136 7.45 -9.52 17.12
C ILE A 136 8.10 -10.68 17.89
N GLY A 137 7.31 -11.67 18.29
CA GLY A 137 7.81 -12.86 18.99
C GLY A 137 8.82 -13.66 18.16
N ASP A 138 8.51 -13.90 16.88
CA ASP A 138 9.42 -14.56 15.96
C ASP A 138 10.69 -13.72 15.73
N ARG A 139 10.57 -12.40 15.60
CA ARG A 139 11.71 -11.48 15.49
C ARG A 139 12.62 -11.51 16.71
N LEU A 140 12.06 -11.48 17.92
CA LEU A 140 12.84 -11.61 19.15
C LEU A 140 13.58 -12.94 19.21
N VAL A 141 12.90 -14.04 18.86
CA VAL A 141 13.54 -15.36 18.77
C VAL A 141 14.69 -15.34 17.76
N ARG A 142 14.51 -14.72 16.58
CA ARG A 142 15.57 -14.57 15.57
C ARG A 142 16.79 -13.84 16.15
N CYS A 143 16.60 -12.73 16.86
CA CYS A 143 17.69 -11.99 17.51
C CYS A 143 18.39 -12.79 18.64
N LEU A 144 17.71 -13.79 19.21
CA LEU A 144 18.20 -14.59 20.34
C LEU A 144 18.87 -15.91 19.92
N THR A 145 18.72 -16.31 18.66
CA THR A 145 19.26 -17.57 18.14
C THR A 145 20.28 -17.32 17.04
N ASP A 146 21.51 -17.82 17.21
CA ASP A 146 22.58 -17.78 16.20
C ASP A 146 22.36 -18.78 15.03
N GLY A 147 21.11 -19.14 14.74
CA GLY A 147 20.78 -20.09 13.68
C GLY A 147 21.10 -19.51 12.30
N PRO A 148 21.43 -20.35 11.29
CA PRO A 148 21.59 -19.91 9.92
C PRO A 148 20.24 -19.43 9.38
N TRP A 149 19.97 -18.14 9.51
CA TRP A 149 18.83 -17.49 8.89
C TRP A 149 19.30 -16.94 7.55
N GLN A 150 18.68 -17.41 6.47
CA GLN A 150 18.76 -16.71 5.20
C GLN A 150 17.85 -15.50 5.32
N ASP A 151 18.44 -14.31 5.36
CA ASP A 151 17.68 -13.09 5.17
C ASP A 151 16.91 -13.21 3.85
N PRO A 152 15.61 -12.89 3.79
CA PRO A 152 14.91 -12.77 2.52
C PRO A 152 15.58 -11.75 1.57
N GLY A 153 16.58 -10.98 2.03
CA GLY A 153 17.46 -10.21 1.17
C GLY A 153 18.57 -11.01 0.45
N ASP A 154 18.95 -12.19 0.92
CA ASP A 154 20.08 -13.00 0.39
C ASP A 154 19.62 -14.14 -0.53
N PHE A 155 18.61 -13.86 -1.36
CA PHE A 155 18.18 -14.80 -2.39
C PHE A 155 19.17 -14.81 -3.56
N PRO A 156 19.53 -16.01 -4.07
CA PRO A 156 20.24 -16.11 -5.34
C PRO A 156 19.54 -15.34 -6.45
N GLU A 157 20.31 -14.90 -7.45
CA GLU A 157 19.72 -14.29 -8.65
C GLU A 157 18.67 -15.23 -9.28
N ARG A 158 17.57 -14.64 -9.77
CA ARG A 158 16.48 -15.36 -10.46
C ARG A 158 15.76 -16.37 -9.54
N SER A 159 15.50 -15.96 -8.31
CA SER A 159 14.74 -16.76 -7.36
C SER A 159 13.22 -16.55 -7.50
N VAL A 160 12.46 -17.62 -7.33
CA VAL A 160 11.01 -17.57 -7.08
C VAL A 160 10.81 -17.94 -5.61
N LEU A 161 10.41 -16.97 -4.79
CA LEU A 161 10.18 -17.22 -3.37
C LEU A 161 8.90 -18.02 -3.20
N VAL A 162 8.98 -19.12 -2.47
CA VAL A 162 7.86 -19.99 -2.14
C VAL A 162 7.76 -20.12 -0.62
N THR A 163 6.67 -19.66 -0.03
CA THR A 163 6.47 -19.75 1.42
C THR A 163 4.99 -19.87 1.78
N ASN A 164 4.68 -20.33 2.99
CA ASN A 164 3.31 -20.43 3.46
C ASN A 164 2.68 -19.05 3.72
N ASP A 165 3.47 -18.18 4.34
CA ASP A 165 3.10 -16.82 4.68
C ASP A 165 4.37 -15.95 4.67
N LEU A 166 4.19 -14.64 4.58
CA LEU A 166 5.28 -13.67 4.57
C LEU A 166 4.91 -12.48 5.45
N ALA A 167 5.69 -12.26 6.50
CA ALA A 167 5.48 -11.11 7.36
C ALA A 167 5.76 -9.81 6.58
N PRO A 168 5.08 -8.69 6.87
CA PRO A 168 5.37 -7.39 6.25
C PRO A 168 6.84 -6.99 6.36
N SER A 169 7.47 -7.35 7.47
CA SER A 169 8.87 -7.09 7.73
C SER A 169 9.82 -7.86 6.80
N ASP A 170 9.45 -9.07 6.40
CA ASP A 170 10.18 -9.90 5.43
C ASP A 170 9.93 -9.46 3.98
N VAL A 171 8.78 -8.86 3.67
CA VAL A 171 8.49 -8.29 2.34
C VAL A 171 9.45 -7.16 1.99
N ILE A 172 9.74 -6.28 2.94
CA ILE A 172 10.57 -5.09 2.72
C ILE A 172 12.03 -5.47 2.42
N THR A 173 12.53 -6.59 2.94
CA THR A 173 13.90 -7.02 2.70
C THR A 173 14.10 -7.67 1.33
N LEU A 174 13.01 -8.01 0.62
CA LEU A 174 13.10 -8.56 -0.73
C LEU A 174 13.78 -7.59 -1.70
N ASP A 175 14.70 -8.12 -2.51
CA ASP A 175 15.27 -7.40 -3.65
C ASP A 175 14.56 -7.80 -4.95
N PRO A 176 13.86 -6.87 -5.63
CA PRO A 176 13.23 -7.13 -6.93
C PRO A 176 14.20 -7.55 -8.04
N GLN A 177 15.50 -7.30 -7.90
CA GLN A 177 16.50 -7.73 -8.88
C GLN A 177 16.77 -9.24 -8.80
N ASN A 178 16.72 -9.78 -7.58
CA ASN A 178 17.00 -11.19 -7.30
C ASN A 178 15.73 -12.04 -7.31
N VAL A 179 14.65 -11.53 -6.71
CA VAL A 179 13.36 -12.23 -6.58
C VAL A 179 12.44 -11.88 -7.75
N ARG A 180 12.20 -12.86 -8.63
CA ARG A 180 11.41 -12.70 -9.86
C ARG A 180 9.92 -12.97 -9.69
N ALA A 181 9.54 -13.67 -8.63
CA ALA A 181 8.15 -13.83 -8.22
C ALA A 181 8.05 -14.29 -6.76
N VAL A 182 6.88 -14.06 -6.14
CA VAL A 182 6.52 -14.55 -4.81
C VAL A 182 5.26 -15.40 -4.90
N LEU A 183 5.32 -16.60 -4.31
CA LEU A 183 4.21 -17.56 -4.21
C LEU A 183 3.90 -17.79 -2.73
N LEU A 184 2.68 -17.44 -2.31
CA LEU A 184 2.19 -17.64 -0.93
C LEU A 184 1.07 -18.69 -0.88
N ALA A 185 1.13 -19.57 0.11
CA ALA A 185 0.06 -20.54 0.36
C ALA A 185 -1.20 -19.85 0.89
N GLN A 186 -1.00 -18.93 1.83
CA GLN A 186 -2.03 -18.18 2.52
C GLN A 186 -2.02 -16.71 2.09
N GLY A 187 -2.94 -15.92 2.64
CA GLY A 187 -3.09 -14.50 2.35
C GLY A 187 -4.12 -14.19 1.27
N GLY A 188 -4.58 -12.94 1.28
CA GLY A 188 -5.52 -12.39 0.31
C GLY A 188 -5.04 -11.05 -0.22
N ALA A 189 -5.65 -10.56 -1.29
CA ALA A 189 -5.21 -9.35 -2.01
C ALA A 189 -5.22 -8.05 -1.17
N THR A 190 -5.79 -8.10 0.04
CA THR A 190 -5.94 -6.99 0.99
C THR A 190 -5.06 -7.12 2.24
N SER A 191 -4.18 -8.12 2.34
CA SER A 191 -3.26 -8.23 3.48
C SER A 191 -2.17 -7.14 3.43
N HIS A 192 -1.58 -6.77 4.57
CA HIS A 192 -0.45 -5.83 4.60
C HIS A 192 0.72 -6.31 3.74
N ALA A 193 1.00 -7.62 3.74
CA ALA A 193 1.99 -8.21 2.85
C ALA A 193 1.63 -8.02 1.36
N ALA A 194 0.36 -8.15 0.99
CA ALA A 194 -0.11 -7.92 -0.38
C ALA A 194 0.05 -6.47 -0.83
N ILE A 195 -0.21 -5.51 0.06
CA ILE A 195 -0.05 -4.08 -0.22
C ILE A 195 1.44 -3.76 -0.45
N LEU A 196 2.31 -4.23 0.45
CA LEU A 196 3.75 -4.02 0.31
C LEU A 196 4.34 -4.70 -0.93
N LEU A 197 3.90 -5.92 -1.26
CA LEU A 197 4.35 -6.62 -2.48
C LEU A 197 3.94 -5.89 -3.77
N LYS A 198 2.74 -5.28 -3.79
CA LYS A 198 2.32 -4.40 -4.90
C LYS A 198 3.20 -3.16 -5.00
N ALA A 199 3.53 -2.53 -3.87
CA ALA A 199 4.38 -1.35 -3.85
C ALA A 199 5.82 -1.65 -4.32
N ILE A 200 6.35 -2.82 -3.98
CA ILE A 200 7.68 -3.27 -4.42
C ILE A 200 7.66 -3.72 -5.91
N GLY A 201 6.51 -4.16 -6.40
CA GLY A 201 6.31 -4.49 -7.82
C GLY A 201 6.82 -5.86 -8.24
N ILE A 202 6.96 -6.81 -7.30
CA ILE A 202 7.34 -8.20 -7.60
C ILE A 202 6.09 -9.00 -7.98
N PRO A 203 6.06 -9.71 -9.13
CA PRO A 203 4.95 -10.57 -9.52
C PRO A 203 4.56 -11.53 -8.38
N THR A 204 3.30 -11.52 -7.96
CA THR A 204 2.88 -12.21 -6.74
C THR A 204 1.57 -12.95 -6.92
N LEU A 205 1.58 -14.23 -6.50
CA LEU A 205 0.38 -15.05 -6.33
C LEU A 205 0.22 -15.47 -4.88
N MET A 206 -1.00 -15.33 -4.36
CA MET A 206 -1.37 -15.75 -3.00
C MET A 206 -2.48 -16.80 -3.02
N GLY A 207 -2.75 -17.45 -1.89
CA GLY A 207 -3.88 -18.38 -1.78
C GLY A 207 -3.73 -19.65 -2.62
N ILE A 208 -2.49 -20.08 -2.90
CA ILE A 208 -2.21 -21.35 -3.62
C ILE A 208 -2.64 -22.57 -2.77
N GLY A 209 -2.72 -22.38 -1.45
CA GLY A 209 -3.09 -23.41 -0.49
C GLY A 209 -2.07 -24.55 -0.42
N ALA A 210 -2.53 -25.73 -0.02
CA ALA A 210 -1.68 -26.91 0.19
C ALA A 210 -0.93 -27.38 -1.08
N GLN A 211 -1.31 -26.90 -2.27
CA GLN A 211 -0.61 -27.28 -3.49
C GLN A 211 0.80 -26.69 -3.58
N ILE A 212 1.10 -25.66 -2.79
CA ILE A 212 2.42 -25.05 -2.72
C ILE A 212 3.51 -26.04 -2.27
N GLU A 213 3.13 -27.06 -1.48
CA GLU A 213 4.05 -28.09 -0.97
C GLU A 213 4.60 -28.99 -2.07
N LYS A 214 4.02 -28.93 -3.27
CA LYS A 214 4.51 -29.64 -4.46
C LYS A 214 5.74 -28.98 -5.08
N ILE A 215 6.09 -27.75 -4.67
CA ILE A 215 7.28 -27.05 -5.14
C ILE A 215 8.44 -27.34 -4.19
N ALA A 216 9.50 -27.94 -4.71
CA ALA A 216 10.71 -28.24 -3.97
C ALA A 216 11.79 -27.15 -4.16
N GLN A 217 12.74 -27.09 -3.22
CA GLN A 217 13.91 -26.22 -3.33
C GLN A 217 14.66 -26.51 -4.64
N GLY A 218 14.92 -25.47 -5.43
CA GLY A 218 15.66 -25.55 -6.68
C GLY A 218 14.83 -25.89 -7.93
N ASP A 219 13.53 -26.20 -7.79
CA ASP A 219 12.65 -26.48 -8.92
C ASP A 219 12.61 -25.29 -9.90
N LEU A 220 12.56 -25.58 -11.20
CA LEU A 220 12.37 -24.52 -12.20
C LEU A 220 10.89 -24.13 -12.21
N VAL A 221 10.61 -22.84 -11.98
CA VAL A 221 9.25 -22.33 -11.84
C VAL A 221 9.03 -21.15 -12.79
N PHE A 222 7.94 -21.25 -13.54
CA PHE A 222 7.36 -20.13 -14.27
C PHE A 222 6.07 -19.68 -13.59
N VAL A 223 5.92 -18.38 -13.43
CA VAL A 223 4.77 -17.72 -12.80
C VAL A 223 4.18 -16.72 -13.78
N ASP A 224 2.91 -16.90 -14.10
CA ASP A 224 2.10 -15.88 -14.76
C ASP A 224 1.11 -15.30 -13.74
N ALA A 225 1.52 -14.20 -13.12
CA ALA A 225 0.71 -13.52 -12.12
C ALA A 225 -0.43 -12.70 -12.73
N ASN A 226 -0.49 -12.54 -14.06
CA ASN A 226 -1.61 -11.86 -14.72
C ASN A 226 -2.87 -12.73 -14.71
N VAL A 227 -2.70 -14.04 -14.94
CA VAL A 227 -3.81 -15.01 -15.02
C VAL A 227 -3.88 -15.99 -13.85
N GLY A 228 -2.91 -15.93 -12.92
CA GLY A 228 -2.93 -16.76 -11.73
C GLY A 228 -2.40 -18.18 -11.92
N GLU A 229 -1.50 -18.41 -12.87
CA GLU A 229 -0.96 -19.74 -13.20
C GLU A 229 0.51 -19.89 -12.77
N VAL A 230 0.84 -21.06 -12.21
CA VAL A 230 2.22 -21.46 -11.91
C VAL A 230 2.50 -22.78 -12.62
N ARG A 231 3.66 -22.88 -13.28
CA ARG A 231 4.17 -24.10 -13.90
C ARG A 231 5.48 -24.49 -13.22
N VAL A 232 5.51 -25.71 -12.68
CA VAL A 232 6.64 -26.25 -11.92
C VAL A 232 7.28 -27.38 -12.71
N ASN A 233 8.60 -27.33 -12.89
CA ASN A 233 9.41 -28.27 -13.67
C ASN A 233 8.75 -28.62 -15.02
N PRO A 234 8.50 -27.62 -15.90
CA PRO A 234 8.07 -27.89 -17.27
C PRO A 234 9.09 -28.77 -18.00
N ASP A 235 8.64 -29.53 -19.01
CA ASP A 235 9.56 -30.23 -19.91
C ASP A 235 10.42 -29.24 -20.72
N ASP A 236 11.51 -29.71 -21.31
CA ASP A 236 12.51 -28.86 -21.96
C ASP A 236 11.92 -28.01 -23.10
N GLU A 237 10.98 -28.56 -23.87
CA GLU A 237 10.29 -27.85 -24.95
C GLU A 237 9.44 -26.71 -24.39
N THR A 238 8.59 -27.00 -23.39
CA THR A 238 7.76 -25.99 -22.72
C THR A 238 8.62 -24.96 -21.99
N ALA A 239 9.73 -25.37 -21.37
CA ALA A 239 10.64 -24.48 -20.66
C ALA A 239 11.30 -23.47 -21.62
N LEU A 240 11.67 -23.91 -22.82
CA LEU A 240 12.24 -23.04 -23.85
C LEU A 240 11.21 -22.02 -24.35
N GLU A 241 9.98 -22.45 -24.60
CA GLU A 241 8.88 -21.56 -25.00
C GLU A 241 8.58 -20.51 -23.92
N LEU A 242 8.43 -20.94 -22.67
CA LEU A 242 8.15 -20.05 -21.52
C LEU A 242 9.29 -19.05 -21.30
N LYS A 243 10.54 -19.50 -21.44
CA LYS A 243 11.70 -18.63 -21.34
C LYS A 243 11.71 -17.57 -22.45
N GLY A 244 11.45 -17.96 -23.69
CA GLY A 244 11.36 -17.01 -24.80
C GLY A 244 10.24 -15.98 -24.61
N GLY A 245 9.07 -16.40 -24.13
CA GLY A 245 7.98 -15.49 -23.78
C GLY A 245 8.33 -14.53 -22.63
N PHE A 246 9.03 -15.04 -21.60
CA PHE A 246 9.51 -14.22 -20.49
C PHE A 246 10.55 -13.18 -20.95
N GLU A 247 11.50 -13.57 -21.79
CA GLU A 247 12.53 -12.67 -22.33
C GLU A 247 11.90 -11.57 -23.20
N ALA A 248 10.98 -11.92 -24.09
CA ALA A 248 10.23 -10.94 -24.89
C ALA A 248 9.44 -9.96 -24.02
N PHE A 249 8.78 -10.44 -22.96
CA PHE A 249 8.08 -9.58 -22.00
C PHE A 249 9.03 -8.62 -21.27
N GLN A 250 10.23 -9.07 -20.89
CA GLN A 250 11.23 -8.20 -20.26
C GLN A 250 11.79 -7.16 -21.24
N GLU A 251 12.03 -7.53 -22.49
CA GLU A 251 12.46 -6.61 -23.54
C GLU A 251 11.40 -5.53 -23.81
N GLU A 252 10.13 -5.94 -23.95
CA GLU A 252 9.01 -5.00 -24.11
C GLU A 252 8.91 -4.05 -22.92
N LYS A 253 8.99 -4.56 -21.69
CA LYS A 253 8.97 -3.74 -20.47
C LYS A 253 10.11 -2.73 -20.45
N GLN A 254 11.32 -3.13 -20.85
CA GLN A 254 12.48 -2.24 -20.94
C GLN A 254 12.30 -1.18 -22.04
N MET A 255 11.78 -1.59 -23.20
CA MET A 255 11.47 -0.68 -24.30
C MET A 255 10.45 0.38 -23.87
N LEU A 256 9.35 -0.03 -23.23
CA LEU A 256 8.32 0.87 -22.70
C LEU A 256 8.87 1.79 -21.61
N ALA A 257 9.72 1.28 -20.71
CA ALA A 257 10.36 2.11 -19.69
C ALA A 257 11.28 3.20 -20.29
N ALA A 258 11.87 2.95 -21.46
CA ALA A 258 12.65 3.95 -22.18
C ALA A 258 11.80 5.03 -22.85
N LEU A 259 10.49 4.79 -23.03
CA LEU A 259 9.55 5.77 -23.59
C LEU A 259 9.04 6.77 -22.55
N LYS A 260 9.21 6.50 -21.24
CA LYS A 260 8.57 7.28 -20.16
C LYS A 260 8.89 8.78 -20.21
N ASP A 261 10.09 9.15 -20.66
CA ASP A 261 10.56 10.54 -20.68
C ASP A 261 10.34 11.21 -22.06
N LEU A 262 9.74 10.50 -23.01
CA LEU A 262 9.40 11.03 -24.33
C LEU A 262 8.01 11.70 -24.30
N PRO A 263 7.80 12.78 -25.07
CA PRO A 263 6.49 13.41 -25.16
C PRO A 263 5.48 12.49 -25.82
N GLY A 264 4.21 12.57 -25.42
CA GLY A 264 3.11 11.94 -26.15
C GLY A 264 2.93 12.57 -27.52
N GLU A 265 3.49 11.94 -28.56
CA GLU A 265 3.44 12.42 -29.94
C GLU A 265 3.24 11.27 -30.92
N THR A 266 2.36 11.48 -31.90
CA THR A 266 2.11 10.56 -33.01
C THR A 266 3.20 10.64 -34.07
N LEU A 267 3.30 9.64 -34.96
CA LEU A 267 4.33 9.59 -36.00
C LEU A 267 4.29 10.76 -37.00
N ASP A 268 3.13 11.39 -37.16
CA ASP A 268 2.90 12.58 -37.99
C ASP A 268 2.95 13.90 -37.22
N GLY A 269 3.33 13.86 -35.93
CA GLY A 269 3.66 15.03 -35.12
C GLY A 269 2.50 15.65 -34.33
N ALA A 270 1.33 14.99 -34.30
CA ALA A 270 0.25 15.44 -33.43
C ALA A 270 0.55 15.08 -31.96
N LYS A 271 0.56 16.10 -31.10
CA LYS A 271 0.78 15.95 -29.66
C LYS A 271 -0.48 15.50 -28.93
N VAL A 272 -0.31 14.57 -28.00
CA VAL A 272 -1.36 14.04 -27.11
C VAL A 272 -0.78 13.98 -25.71
N GLU A 273 -1.34 14.75 -24.78
CA GLU A 273 -0.88 14.74 -23.39
C GLU A 273 -1.29 13.43 -22.71
N LEU A 274 -0.32 12.71 -22.14
CA LEU A 274 -0.56 11.50 -21.37
C LEU A 274 -0.59 11.82 -19.87
N LEU A 275 -1.79 12.01 -19.34
CA LEU A 275 -2.03 12.39 -17.95
C LEU A 275 -2.48 11.20 -17.09
N CYS A 276 -2.11 11.19 -15.81
CA CYS A 276 -2.58 10.18 -14.85
C CYS A 276 -3.89 10.58 -14.16
N ASN A 277 -4.66 9.57 -13.77
CA ASN A 277 -5.79 9.72 -12.86
C ASN A 277 -5.36 9.23 -11.48
N ILE A 278 -5.64 10.00 -10.43
CA ILE A 278 -5.29 9.66 -9.04
C ILE A 278 -6.48 9.82 -8.09
N GLY A 279 -6.48 9.06 -7.00
CA GLY A 279 -7.46 9.11 -5.91
C GLY A 279 -6.93 9.68 -4.59
N ASN A 280 -5.62 9.72 -4.41
CA ASN A 280 -4.97 10.22 -3.20
C ASN A 280 -3.65 10.93 -3.55
N ALA A 281 -3.01 11.57 -2.57
CA ALA A 281 -1.81 12.36 -2.82
C ALA A 281 -0.58 11.48 -3.08
N GLU A 282 -0.55 10.30 -2.47
CA GLU A 282 0.55 9.34 -2.52
C GLU A 282 0.76 8.79 -3.93
N GLU A 283 -0.33 8.59 -4.68
CA GLU A 283 -0.31 8.18 -6.09
C GLU A 283 0.40 9.17 -7.03
N THR A 284 0.63 10.42 -6.60
CA THR A 284 1.40 11.40 -7.37
C THR A 284 2.84 10.94 -7.61
N LYS A 285 3.43 10.18 -6.68
CA LYS A 285 4.77 9.60 -6.86
C LYS A 285 4.77 8.61 -8.03
N TYR A 286 3.78 7.72 -8.06
CA TYR A 286 3.62 6.76 -9.16
C TYR A 286 3.44 7.47 -10.51
N ALA A 287 2.61 8.51 -10.57
CA ALA A 287 2.41 9.30 -11.79
C ALA A 287 3.73 9.86 -12.36
N LYS A 288 4.63 10.33 -11.49
CA LYS A 288 5.97 10.76 -11.90
C LYS A 288 6.85 9.61 -12.36
N ASP A 289 6.83 8.50 -11.62
CA ASP A 289 7.68 7.34 -11.91
C ASP A 289 7.37 6.73 -13.28
N VAL A 290 6.12 6.86 -13.75
CA VAL A 290 5.69 6.44 -15.09
C VAL A 290 5.78 7.53 -16.16
N GLY A 291 6.28 8.72 -15.84
CA GLY A 291 6.48 9.80 -16.81
C GLY A 291 5.21 10.55 -17.22
N ALA A 292 4.19 10.61 -16.37
CA ALA A 292 2.96 11.32 -16.70
C ALA A 292 3.19 12.82 -16.92
N GLU A 293 2.59 13.37 -17.97
CA GLU A 293 2.69 14.79 -18.34
C GLU A 293 1.79 15.70 -17.48
N GLY A 294 1.23 15.16 -16.39
CA GLY A 294 0.34 15.83 -15.46
C GLY A 294 -0.70 14.89 -14.87
N ILE A 295 -1.65 15.46 -14.13
CA ILE A 295 -2.79 14.76 -13.56
C ILE A 295 -4.06 15.25 -14.27
N GLY A 296 -4.69 14.36 -15.03
CA GLY A 296 -5.91 14.65 -15.79
C GLY A 296 -7.16 14.55 -14.95
N LEU A 297 -7.10 13.83 -13.83
CA LEU A 297 -8.18 13.72 -12.87
C LEU A 297 -7.64 13.37 -11.48
N PHE A 298 -7.76 14.30 -10.54
CA PHE A 298 -7.67 14.01 -9.11
C PHE A 298 -9.08 13.90 -8.54
N ARG A 299 -9.44 12.67 -8.15
CA ARG A 299 -10.68 12.30 -7.46
C ARG A 299 -10.59 12.67 -5.98
N THR A 300 -11.39 13.63 -5.56
CA THR A 300 -11.34 14.15 -4.18
C THR A 300 -12.13 13.33 -3.18
N GLU A 301 -12.91 12.34 -3.59
CA GLU A 301 -13.85 11.60 -2.73
C GLU A 301 -13.16 10.95 -1.53
N PHE A 302 -11.94 10.42 -1.70
CA PHE A 302 -11.17 9.82 -0.62
C PHE A 302 -10.87 10.79 0.55
N LEU A 303 -10.89 12.10 0.30
CA LEU A 303 -10.74 13.12 1.36
C LEU A 303 -11.98 13.28 2.23
N PHE A 304 -13.14 12.84 1.74
CA PHE A 304 -14.45 13.01 2.39
C PHE A 304 -15.00 11.68 2.92
N LEU A 305 -14.77 10.58 2.22
CA LEU A 305 -15.26 9.26 2.60
C LEU A 305 -14.58 8.73 3.87
N HIS A 306 -15.26 7.83 4.57
CA HIS A 306 -14.78 7.17 5.80
C HIS A 306 -14.41 8.12 6.96
N ARG A 307 -15.02 9.31 7.02
CA ARG A 307 -14.85 10.28 8.11
C ARG A 307 -16.17 10.55 8.83
N GLN A 308 -16.07 10.89 10.11
CA GLN A 308 -17.21 11.30 10.94
C GLN A 308 -17.62 12.77 10.70
N ALA A 309 -16.76 13.58 10.09
CA ALA A 309 -17.00 14.98 9.80
C ALA A 309 -16.29 15.41 8.50
N ALA A 310 -16.80 16.47 7.87
CA ALA A 310 -16.23 17.05 6.66
C ALA A 310 -14.78 17.50 6.88
N PRO A 311 -13.86 17.26 5.91
CA PRO A 311 -12.50 17.77 6.00
C PRO A 311 -12.50 19.30 6.03
N SER A 312 -11.74 19.88 6.97
CA SER A 312 -11.57 21.33 7.06
C SER A 312 -10.86 21.90 5.82
N GLU A 313 -10.99 23.20 5.60
CA GLU A 313 -10.30 23.91 4.53
C GLU A 313 -8.78 23.66 4.56
N ASP A 314 -8.15 23.74 5.74
CA ASP A 314 -6.71 23.51 5.88
C ASP A 314 -6.30 22.07 5.59
N ALA A 315 -7.11 21.08 6.01
CA ALA A 315 -6.84 19.68 5.71
C ALA A 315 -6.90 19.41 4.19
N GLN A 316 -7.87 20.00 3.50
CA GLN A 316 -7.98 19.91 2.04
C GLN A 316 -6.83 20.67 1.35
N PHE A 317 -6.50 21.88 1.82
CA PHE A 317 -5.43 22.71 1.28
C PHE A 317 -4.07 22.00 1.33
N ILE A 318 -3.74 21.33 2.44
CA ILE A 318 -2.49 20.58 2.59
C ILE A 318 -2.36 19.53 1.48
N VAL A 319 -3.43 18.76 1.24
CA VAL A 319 -3.43 17.72 0.21
C VAL A 319 -3.32 18.31 -1.19
N TYR A 320 -4.14 19.31 -1.52
CA TYR A 320 -4.09 19.93 -2.86
C TYR A 320 -2.72 20.58 -3.12
N LYS A 321 -2.15 21.26 -2.12
CA LYS A 321 -0.80 21.82 -2.19
C LYS A 321 0.24 20.73 -2.45
N GLN A 322 0.17 19.60 -1.76
CA GLN A 322 1.11 18.49 -1.92
C GLN A 322 1.12 17.97 -3.37
N VAL A 323 -0.05 17.72 -3.95
CA VAL A 323 -0.18 17.23 -5.33
C VAL A 323 0.31 18.26 -6.34
N LEU A 324 -0.11 19.53 -6.18
CA LEU A 324 0.29 20.63 -7.07
C LEU A 324 1.81 20.87 -7.05
N SER A 325 2.41 20.94 -5.86
CA SER A 325 3.85 21.13 -5.72
C SER A 325 4.65 19.93 -6.20
N ALA A 326 4.10 18.72 -6.08
CA ALA A 326 4.73 17.56 -6.65
C ALA A 326 4.74 17.64 -8.18
N MET A 327 3.63 18.00 -8.82
CA MET A 327 3.53 17.95 -10.28
C MET A 327 4.08 19.17 -11.01
N ASP A 328 4.43 20.26 -10.32
CA ASP A 328 4.96 21.48 -10.96
C ASP A 328 6.12 21.17 -11.94
N PRO A 329 6.07 21.66 -13.20
CA PRO A 329 5.12 22.62 -13.79
C PRO A 329 3.88 22.01 -14.47
N HIS A 330 3.69 20.69 -14.40
CA HIS A 330 2.62 19.97 -15.10
C HIS A 330 1.22 20.28 -14.53
N PRO A 331 0.17 20.23 -15.38
CA PRO A 331 -1.19 20.50 -14.95
C PRO A 331 -1.73 19.45 -13.97
N VAL A 332 -2.56 19.91 -13.03
CA VAL A 332 -3.31 19.05 -12.11
C VAL A 332 -4.78 19.45 -12.13
N THR A 333 -5.59 18.58 -12.72
CA THR A 333 -7.05 18.76 -12.79
C THR A 333 -7.71 18.14 -11.58
N ILE A 334 -8.16 18.98 -10.65
CA ILE A 334 -8.86 18.53 -9.44
C ILE A 334 -10.36 18.60 -9.67
N ARG A 335 -11.02 17.45 -9.55
CA ARG A 335 -12.47 17.34 -9.65
C ARG A 335 -13.09 17.62 -8.29
N THR A 336 -14.03 18.56 -8.24
CA THR A 336 -14.77 18.81 -7.00
C THR A 336 -15.54 17.56 -6.56
N LEU A 337 -16.01 17.55 -5.32
CA LEU A 337 -16.60 16.37 -4.70
C LEU A 337 -17.71 15.74 -5.57
N ASP A 338 -17.53 14.46 -5.97
CA ASP A 338 -18.57 13.61 -6.55
C ASP A 338 -18.94 12.48 -5.57
N ALA A 339 -19.78 12.88 -4.61
CA ALA A 339 -20.40 12.01 -3.62
C ALA A 339 -21.90 12.31 -3.50
N GLY A 340 -22.60 11.53 -2.68
CA GLY A 340 -24.05 11.45 -2.69
C GLY A 340 -24.53 10.29 -3.56
N GLY A 341 -25.78 9.92 -3.39
CA GLY A 341 -26.32 8.72 -4.01
C GLY A 341 -25.71 7.43 -3.45
N ASP A 342 -24.96 6.70 -4.28
CA ASP A 342 -24.34 5.41 -3.95
C ASP A 342 -23.11 5.52 -3.03
N LYS A 343 -22.59 6.74 -2.83
CA LYS A 343 -21.44 7.04 -1.96
C LYS A 343 -21.88 7.96 -0.81
N PRO A 344 -22.54 7.42 0.23
CA PRO A 344 -23.07 8.23 1.32
C PRO A 344 -21.94 8.85 2.14
N ILE A 345 -22.16 10.10 2.56
CA ILE A 345 -21.27 10.83 3.47
C ILE A 345 -22.00 10.98 4.82
N PRO A 346 -21.52 10.38 5.92
CA PRO A 346 -22.29 10.28 7.18
C PRO A 346 -22.72 11.62 7.80
N TYR A 347 -21.98 12.68 7.52
CA TYR A 347 -22.18 14.02 8.07
C TYR A 347 -22.95 14.97 7.15
N VAL A 348 -23.49 14.46 6.03
CA VAL A 348 -24.40 15.20 5.15
C VAL A 348 -25.72 14.44 5.13
N TYR A 349 -26.79 15.08 5.61
CA TYR A 349 -28.11 14.45 5.64
C TYR A 349 -28.76 14.54 4.26
N LEU A 350 -28.85 13.40 3.58
CA LEU A 350 -29.57 13.27 2.32
C LEU A 350 -30.85 12.48 2.56
N ALA A 351 -31.95 12.90 1.92
CA ALA A 351 -33.18 12.13 1.93
C ALA A 351 -32.97 10.82 1.16
N ASP A 352 -33.65 9.75 1.58
CA ASP A 352 -33.61 8.48 0.86
C ASP A 352 -34.21 8.66 -0.55
N GLU A 353 -33.45 8.23 -1.56
CA GLU A 353 -33.84 8.30 -2.96
C GLU A 353 -34.08 6.90 -3.53
N VAL A 354 -35.10 6.77 -4.37
CA VAL A 354 -35.41 5.50 -5.06
C VAL A 354 -34.26 5.10 -6.01
N ASN A 355 -33.60 6.09 -6.63
CA ASN A 355 -32.44 5.84 -7.49
C ASN A 355 -31.30 6.82 -7.17
N PRO A 356 -30.35 6.41 -6.32
CA PRO A 356 -29.21 7.22 -5.90
C PRO A 356 -28.29 7.66 -7.07
N PHE A 357 -28.23 6.90 -8.17
CA PHE A 357 -27.40 7.26 -9.32
C PHE A 357 -27.98 8.43 -10.14
N LEU A 358 -29.29 8.65 -10.08
CA LEU A 358 -29.99 9.68 -10.86
C LEU A 358 -30.39 10.91 -10.03
N GLY A 359 -30.20 10.85 -8.70
CA GLY A 359 -30.67 11.88 -7.77
C GLY A 359 -29.63 12.94 -7.39
N VAL A 360 -29.60 13.30 -6.10
CA VAL A 360 -28.75 14.37 -5.55
C VAL A 360 -27.35 13.83 -5.26
N ARG A 361 -26.43 14.11 -6.19
CA ARG A 361 -25.00 13.81 -6.06
C ARG A 361 -24.14 14.89 -6.71
N ALA A 362 -22.85 14.85 -6.45
CA ALA A 362 -21.85 15.65 -7.18
C ALA A 362 -22.18 17.14 -7.18
N ILE A 363 -22.19 17.81 -8.34
CA ILE A 363 -22.46 19.25 -8.39
C ILE A 363 -23.81 19.63 -7.78
N ARG A 364 -24.85 18.79 -7.91
CA ARG A 364 -26.17 19.05 -7.32
C ARG A 364 -26.11 19.06 -5.80
N LEU A 365 -25.37 18.10 -5.23
CA LEU A 365 -25.07 18.08 -3.81
C LEU A 365 -24.30 19.34 -3.38
N CYS A 366 -23.24 19.69 -4.11
CA CYS A 366 -22.43 20.87 -3.83
C CYS A 366 -23.23 22.20 -3.90
N LEU A 367 -24.20 22.30 -4.81
CA LEU A 367 -25.07 23.46 -4.94
C LEU A 367 -26.11 23.55 -3.80
N GLN A 368 -26.57 22.41 -3.28
CA GLN A 368 -27.45 22.36 -2.10
C GLN A 368 -26.68 22.62 -0.80
N GLU A 369 -25.53 21.96 -0.62
CA GLU A 369 -24.67 22.02 0.56
C GLU A 369 -23.51 23.00 0.37
N GLN A 370 -23.84 24.29 0.24
CA GLN A 370 -22.84 25.31 -0.12
C GLN A 370 -21.72 25.45 0.90
N THR A 371 -21.94 25.19 2.19
CA THR A 371 -20.87 25.25 3.19
C THR A 371 -19.75 24.28 2.82
N LEU A 372 -20.11 23.02 2.51
CA LEU A 372 -19.17 21.97 2.09
C LEU A 372 -18.43 22.37 0.81
N PHE A 373 -19.18 22.86 -0.18
CA PHE A 373 -18.63 23.23 -1.48
C PHE A 373 -17.68 24.42 -1.38
N ARG A 374 -18.08 25.50 -0.69
CA ARG A 374 -17.25 26.69 -0.49
C ARG A 374 -15.96 26.35 0.25
N THR A 375 -16.00 25.49 1.27
CA THR A 375 -14.78 25.01 1.96
C THR A 375 -13.80 24.36 0.97
N GLN A 376 -14.29 23.50 0.07
CA GLN A 376 -13.44 22.88 -0.95
C GLN A 376 -12.89 23.91 -1.93
N LEU A 377 -13.71 24.83 -2.45
CA LEU A 377 -13.28 25.86 -3.38
C LEU A 377 -12.24 26.80 -2.76
N ARG A 378 -12.40 27.16 -1.48
CA ARG A 378 -11.40 27.97 -0.75
C ARG A 378 -10.05 27.27 -0.70
N ALA A 379 -10.04 25.98 -0.33
CA ALA A 379 -8.84 25.18 -0.26
C ALA A 379 -8.14 25.06 -1.63
N LEU A 380 -8.89 24.83 -2.71
CA LEU A 380 -8.38 24.79 -4.08
C LEU A 380 -7.73 26.12 -4.49
N LEU A 381 -8.43 27.23 -4.28
CA LEU A 381 -7.94 28.57 -4.63
C LEU A 381 -6.69 28.94 -3.83
N ARG A 382 -6.63 28.63 -2.54
CA ARG A 382 -5.41 28.81 -1.72
C ARG A 382 -4.24 27.97 -2.23
N ALA A 383 -4.50 26.75 -2.69
CA ALA A 383 -3.49 25.84 -3.21
C ALA A 383 -2.97 26.23 -4.60
N SER A 384 -3.73 27.03 -5.37
CA SER A 384 -3.43 27.39 -6.76
C SER A 384 -2.08 28.07 -7.00
N ILE A 385 -1.44 28.67 -5.99
CA ILE A 385 -0.12 29.31 -6.14
C ILE A 385 1.06 28.32 -6.10
N TYR A 386 0.79 27.05 -5.83
CA TYR A 386 1.80 26.01 -5.59
C TYR A 386 2.02 25.09 -6.79
N GLY A 387 1.33 25.31 -7.91
CA GLY A 387 1.45 24.54 -9.15
C GLY A 387 0.33 24.90 -10.14
N ASN A 388 0.28 24.19 -11.27
CA ASN A 388 -0.67 24.45 -12.35
C ASN A 388 -2.04 23.80 -12.08
N LEU A 389 -2.88 24.47 -11.28
CA LEU A 389 -4.22 24.00 -10.91
C LEU A 389 -5.24 24.17 -12.05
N GLN A 390 -6.03 23.14 -12.29
CA GLN A 390 -7.28 23.18 -13.06
C GLN A 390 -8.44 22.65 -12.21
N ILE A 391 -9.62 23.27 -12.30
CA ILE A 391 -10.81 22.87 -11.52
C ILE A 391 -11.86 22.29 -12.46
N MET A 392 -12.39 21.12 -12.12
CA MET A 392 -13.42 20.45 -12.91
C MET A 392 -14.65 20.13 -12.06
N PHE A 393 -15.85 20.46 -12.57
CA PHE A 393 -17.12 20.14 -11.92
C PHE A 393 -17.74 18.84 -12.48
N PRO A 394 -18.06 17.85 -11.63
CA PRO A 394 -18.70 16.59 -12.03
C PRO A 394 -20.22 16.71 -12.24
N MET A 395 -20.79 15.80 -13.03
CA MET A 395 -22.24 15.58 -13.21
C MET A 395 -23.04 16.82 -13.62
N VAL A 396 -22.40 17.78 -14.29
CA VAL A 396 -23.10 18.93 -14.88
C VAL A 396 -23.99 18.40 -16.00
N ALA A 397 -25.27 18.71 -15.94
CA ALA A 397 -26.28 18.30 -16.93
C ALA A 397 -26.92 19.51 -17.62
N VAL A 398 -26.93 20.68 -16.98
CA VAL A 398 -27.46 21.93 -17.55
C VAL A 398 -26.52 23.10 -17.34
N ILE A 399 -26.54 24.08 -18.26
CA ILE A 399 -25.63 25.22 -18.24
C ILE A 399 -25.78 26.09 -16.98
N GLU A 400 -26.98 26.11 -16.38
CA GLU A 400 -27.27 26.81 -15.14
C GLU A 400 -26.43 26.30 -13.96
N GLU A 401 -26.22 24.98 -13.85
CA GLU A 401 -25.39 24.37 -12.79
C GLU A 401 -23.94 24.88 -12.91
N LEU A 402 -23.39 24.90 -14.12
CA LEU A 402 -22.04 25.42 -14.37
C LEU A 402 -21.92 26.91 -14.06
N ARG A 403 -22.93 27.72 -14.44
CA ARG A 403 -22.96 29.15 -14.14
C ARG A 403 -23.01 29.41 -12.63
N GLN A 404 -23.84 28.66 -11.90
CA GLN A 404 -23.91 28.76 -10.44
C GLN A 404 -22.60 28.37 -9.77
N ALA A 405 -21.98 27.25 -10.19
CA ALA A 405 -20.69 26.82 -9.67
C ALA A 405 -19.59 27.87 -9.89
N LYS A 406 -19.52 28.45 -11.09
CA LYS A 406 -18.59 29.55 -11.41
C LYS A 406 -18.85 30.81 -10.59
N ALA A 407 -20.11 31.17 -10.35
CA ALA A 407 -20.46 32.32 -9.53
C ALA A 407 -20.04 32.13 -8.06
N ILE A 408 -20.25 30.93 -7.50
CA ILE A 408 -19.79 30.60 -6.14
C ILE A 408 -18.26 30.67 -6.09
N LEU A 409 -17.55 30.07 -7.05
CA LEU A 409 -16.09 30.13 -7.13
C LEU A 409 -15.54 31.57 -7.19
N ALA A 410 -16.18 32.44 -7.98
CA ALA A 410 -15.81 33.85 -8.08
C ALA A 410 -16.01 34.59 -6.74
N SER A 411 -17.15 34.40 -6.08
CA SER A 411 -17.42 34.95 -4.75
C SER A 411 -16.39 34.48 -3.71
N VAL A 412 -16.07 33.19 -3.71
CA VAL A 412 -15.05 32.63 -2.81
C VAL A 412 -13.66 33.23 -3.07
N ARG A 413 -13.32 33.47 -4.34
CA ARG A 413 -12.07 34.13 -4.72
C ARG A 413 -11.99 35.55 -4.18
N GLU A 414 -13.06 36.33 -4.31
CA GLU A 414 -13.12 37.71 -3.78
C GLU A 414 -12.96 37.74 -2.26
N GLU A 415 -13.60 36.81 -1.54
CA GLU A 415 -13.46 36.66 -0.08
C GLU A 415 -12.01 36.38 0.32
N LEU A 416 -11.35 35.41 -0.34
CA LEU A 416 -9.95 35.09 -0.06
C LEU A 416 -9.01 36.27 -0.32
N LEU A 417 -9.24 37.02 -1.41
CA LEU A 417 -8.43 38.20 -1.71
C LEU A 417 -8.65 39.32 -0.68
N ALA A 418 -9.88 39.52 -0.22
CA ALA A 418 -10.21 40.48 0.84
C ALA A 418 -9.57 40.09 2.20
N GLU A 419 -9.42 38.80 2.46
CA GLU A 419 -8.70 38.24 3.62
C GLU A 419 -7.17 38.33 3.47
N GLY A 420 -6.65 38.77 2.32
CA GLY A 420 -5.22 38.89 2.04
C GLY A 420 -4.55 37.58 1.59
N CYS A 421 -5.32 36.55 1.24
CA CYS A 421 -4.78 35.31 0.69
C CYS A 421 -4.32 35.52 -0.76
N LYS A 422 -3.23 34.85 -1.14
CA LYS A 422 -2.77 34.82 -2.53
C LYS A 422 -3.50 33.71 -3.29
N VAL A 423 -3.93 34.02 -4.51
CA VAL A 423 -4.61 33.11 -5.44
C VAL A 423 -4.02 33.34 -6.83
N ALA A 424 -3.82 32.27 -7.62
CA ALA A 424 -3.35 32.39 -8.99
C ALA A 424 -4.30 33.24 -9.85
N GLU A 425 -3.74 34.03 -10.77
CA GLU A 425 -4.52 34.95 -11.59
C GLU A 425 -5.50 34.23 -12.52
N ALA A 426 -5.02 33.20 -13.20
CA ALA A 426 -5.77 32.38 -14.13
C ALA A 426 -5.77 30.92 -13.65
N ILE A 427 -6.97 30.35 -13.51
CA ILE A 427 -7.18 28.95 -13.17
C ILE A 427 -8.18 28.42 -14.21
N PRO A 428 -7.80 27.46 -15.07
CA PRO A 428 -8.74 26.83 -15.99
C PRO A 428 -9.89 26.17 -15.23
N ILE A 429 -11.12 26.40 -15.70
CA ILE A 429 -12.34 25.86 -15.11
C ILE A 429 -13.10 25.09 -16.19
N GLY A 430 -13.26 23.79 -15.98
CA GLY A 430 -13.97 22.87 -16.85
C GLY A 430 -15.13 22.16 -16.16
N MET A 431 -15.77 21.28 -16.92
CA MET A 431 -16.77 20.33 -16.42
C MET A 431 -16.47 18.95 -16.99
N MET A 432 -16.86 17.91 -16.26
CA MET A 432 -16.78 16.55 -16.74
C MET A 432 -17.96 16.28 -17.68
N ILE A 433 -17.68 15.86 -18.91
CA ILE A 433 -18.70 15.42 -19.87
C ILE A 433 -18.99 13.94 -19.61
N GLU A 434 -19.87 13.68 -18.63
CA GLU A 434 -20.25 12.33 -18.19
C GLU A 434 -21.76 12.10 -18.14
N THR A 435 -22.56 13.14 -18.44
CA THR A 435 -24.00 13.01 -18.61
C THR A 435 -24.34 13.14 -20.10
N PRO A 436 -25.33 12.40 -20.65
CA PRO A 436 -25.71 12.54 -22.06
C PRO A 436 -26.21 13.94 -22.47
N ALA A 437 -26.54 14.78 -21.50
CA ALA A 437 -27.03 16.15 -21.72
C ALA A 437 -25.92 17.21 -21.81
N ALA A 438 -24.74 16.92 -21.25
CA ALA A 438 -23.55 17.75 -21.29
C ALA A 438 -22.92 17.78 -22.69
#